data_AF-A0A497L112-F1
#
_entry.id   AF-A0A497L112-F1
#
_cell.length_a   1.000
_cell.length_b   1.000
_cell.length_c   1.000
_cell.angle_alpha   90.00
_cell.angle_beta   90.00
_cell.angle_gamma   90.00
#
_symmetry.space_group_name_H-M   'P 1'
#
loop_
_entity.id
_entity.type
_entity.pdbx_description
1 polymer ?
#
loop_
_entity_poly.entity_id
_entity_poly.type
_entity_poly.pdbx_seq_one_letter_code
_entity_poly.pdbx_strand_id
1 'polypeptide(L)' 'RVALKARGRAISTAVDVAEVTRSRFMRDLAVERVEIGTEELESAEGGTRNVSTITITLKKET' A
#
# COMPACT_ATOMS: atom_id res chain seq x y z
N ARG A 1 -2.81 -4.06 -14.24
CA ARG A 1 -3.01 -3.16 -13.07
C ARG A 1 -2.96 -4.03 -11.83
N VAL A 2 -2.23 -3.61 -10.80
CA VAL A 2 -2.07 -4.34 -9.52
C VAL A 2 -2.22 -3.33 -8.38
N ALA A 3 -2.77 -3.74 -7.25
CA ALA A 3 -2.91 -2.90 -6.06
C ALA A 3 -2.11 -3.50 -4.89
N LEU A 4 -1.18 -2.72 -4.33
CA LEU A 4 -0.50 -3.05 -3.08
C LEU A 4 -1.32 -2.46 -1.94
N LYS A 5 -1.79 -3.31 -1.03
CA LYS A 5 -2.56 -2.91 0.16
C LYS A 5 -1.76 -3.19 1.41
N ALA A 6 -1.65 -2.20 2.29
CA ALA A 6 -0.99 -2.34 3.57
C ALA A 6 -1.65 -1.48 4.64
N ARG A 7 -1.36 -1.79 5.90
CA ARG A 7 -1.87 -1.07 7.06
C ARG A 7 -0.81 -1.00 8.17
N GLY A 8 -0.89 0.05 8.98
CA GLY A 8 0.04 0.30 10.09
C GLY A 8 1.51 0.25 9.64
N ARG A 9 2.35 -0.49 10.37
CA ARG A 9 3.79 -0.57 10.09
C ARG A 9 4.15 -1.11 8.70
N ALA A 10 3.24 -1.86 8.06
CA ALA A 10 3.50 -2.44 6.74
C ALA A 10 3.41 -1.41 5.60
N ILE A 11 2.94 -0.19 5.89
CA ILE A 11 2.84 0.88 4.90
C ILE A 11 4.21 1.21 4.28
N SER A 12 5.26 1.29 5.09
CA SER A 12 6.62 1.55 4.57
C SER A 12 7.05 0.46 3.60
N THR A 13 6.82 -0.81 3.94
CA THR A 13 7.13 -1.95 3.05
C THR A 13 6.34 -1.89 1.74
N ALA A 14 5.07 -1.47 1.75
CA ALA A 14 4.30 -1.33 0.52
C ALA A 14 4.87 -0.24 -0.40
N VAL A 15 5.35 0.86 0.16
CA VAL A 15 6.05 1.93 -0.57
C VAL A 15 7.37 1.42 -1.12
N ASP A 16 8.17 0.72 -0.31
CA ASP A 16 9.44 0.13 -0.74
C ASP A 16 9.24 -0.85 -1.90
N VAL A 17 8.23 -1.72 -1.82
CA VAL A 17 7.89 -2.66 -2.91
C VAL A 17 7.49 -1.92 -4.18
N ALA A 18 6.66 -0.87 -4.07
CA ALA A 18 6.27 -0.08 -5.23
C ALA A 18 7.49 0.56 -5.91
N GLU A 19 8.34 1.22 -5.14
CA GLU A 19 9.52 1.95 -5.65
C GLU A 19 10.59 1.02 -6.19
N VAL A 20 10.92 -0.07 -5.49
CA VAL A 20 11.90 -1.06 -5.95
C VAL A 20 11.40 -1.75 -7.22
N THR A 21 10.11 -2.08 -7.31
CA THR A 21 9.55 -2.74 -8.50
C THR A 21 9.66 -1.84 -9.72
N ARG A 22 9.20 -0.57 -9.64
CA ARG A 22 9.27 0.36 -10.78
C ARG A 22 10.69 0.80 -11.13
N SER A 23 11.60 0.88 -10.16
CA SER A 23 12.97 1.37 -10.42
C SER A 23 13.91 0.28 -10.92
N ARG A 24 13.82 -0.95 -10.40
CA ARG A 24 14.79 -2.02 -10.65
C ARG A 24 14.30 -3.12 -11.58
N PHE A 25 13.00 -3.41 -11.60
CA PHE A 25 12.46 -4.60 -12.26
C PHE A 25 11.56 -4.28 -13.47
N MET A 26 10.63 -3.35 -13.31
CA MET A 26 9.61 -3.01 -14.32
C MET A 26 9.61 -1.49 -14.53
N ARG A 27 10.55 -1.00 -15.34
CA ARG A 27 10.74 0.45 -15.57
C ARG A 27 9.58 1.14 -16.28
N ASP A 28 8.73 0.34 -16.92
CA ASP A 28 7.48 0.75 -17.55
C ASP A 28 6.27 0.71 -16.58
N LEU A 29 6.51 0.56 -15.28
CA LEU A 29 5.46 0.57 -14.26
C LEU A 29 5.30 1.97 -13.65
N ALA A 30 4.09 2.51 -13.73
CA ALA A 30 3.73 3.79 -13.14
C ALA A 30 2.75 3.66 -11.97
N VAL A 31 2.82 4.61 -11.05
CA VAL A 31 1.83 4.78 -9.98
C VAL A 31 0.60 5.47 -10.57
N GLU A 32 -0.51 4.75 -10.65
CA GLU A 32 -1.78 5.26 -11.17
C GLU A 32 -2.57 6.02 -10.09
N ARG A 33 -2.55 5.51 -8.84
CA ARG A 33 -3.29 6.10 -7.73
C ARG A 33 -2.69 5.67 -6.39
N VAL A 34 -2.72 6.58 -5.41
CA VAL A 34 -2.47 6.27 -4.00
C VAL A 34 -3.70 6.68 -3.19
N GLU A 35 -4.23 5.76 -2.40
CA GLU A 35 -5.37 5.99 -1.50
C GLU A 35 -4.93 5.72 -0.08
N ILE A 36 -5.27 6.62 0.84
CA ILE A 36 -5.02 6.46 2.28
C ILE A 36 -6.35 6.39 3.02
N GLY A 37 -6.36 5.68 4.14
CA GLY A 37 -7.55 5.54 4.96
C GLY A 37 -7.24 5.18 6.39
N THR A 38 -8.30 4.91 7.14
CA THR A 38 -8.24 4.37 8.49
C THR A 38 -9.24 3.23 8.58
N GLU A 39 -8.81 2.09 9.10
CA GLU A 39 -9.66 0.95 9.42
C GLU A 39 -9.71 0.77 10.94
N GLU A 40 -10.90 0.52 11.49
CA GLU A 40 -11.08 0.10 12.87
C GLU A 40 -10.85 -1.41 12.97
N LEU A 41 -9.89 -1.82 13.79
CA LEU A 41 -9.58 -3.21 14.07
C LEU A 41 -9.89 -3.54 15.52
N GLU A 42 -10.47 -4.70 15.76
CA GLU A 42 -10.63 -5.21 17.12
C GLU A 42 -9.25 -5.53 17.72
N SER A 43 -9.02 -5.05 18.95
CA SER A 43 -7.85 -5.38 19.73
C SER A 43 -8.04 -6.73 20.42
N ALA A 44 -6.96 -7.51 20.54
CA ALA A 44 -6.98 -8.78 21.27
C ALA A 44 -7.31 -8.62 22.77
N GLU A 45 -7.09 -7.42 23.31
CA GLU A 45 -7.36 -7.04 24.71
C GLU A 45 -8.78 -6.46 24.92
N GLY A 46 -9.60 -6.44 23.86
CA GLY A 46 -10.89 -5.77 23.83
C GLY A 46 -10.80 -4.32 23.33
N GLY A 47 -11.89 -3.85 22.70
CA GLY A 47 -11.98 -2.51 22.11
C GLY A 47 -11.52 -2.44 20.66
N THR A 48 -11.73 -1.28 20.02
CA THR A 48 -11.30 -1.03 18.64
C THR A 48 -10.10 -0.09 18.60
N ARG A 49 -9.23 -0.30 17.61
CA ARG A 49 -8.09 0.56 17.32
C ARG A 49 -8.16 1.02 15.87
N ASN A 50 -8.01 2.33 15.68
CA ASN A 50 -7.79 2.92 14.37
C ASN A 50 -6.39 2.58 13.84
N VAL A 51 -6.34 2.03 12.62
CA VAL A 51 -5.10 1.70 11.92
C VAL A 51 -5.11 2.35 10.54
N SER A 52 -4.08 3.16 10.27
CA SER A 52 -3.91 3.77 8.96
C SER A 52 -3.73 2.70 7.88
N THR A 53 -4.30 2.95 6.70
CA THR A 53 -4.21 2.08 5.53
C THR A 53 -3.66 2.83 4.33
N ILE A 54 -3.04 2.09 3.41
CA ILE A 54 -2.61 2.58 2.11
C ILE A 54 -2.98 1.57 1.02
N THR A 55 -3.43 2.07 -0.12
CA THR A 55 -3.55 1.31 -1.38
C THR A 55 -2.75 2.03 -2.46
N ILE A 56 -1.73 1.37 -3.00
CA ILE A 56 -0.93 1.87 -4.13
C ILE A 56 -1.31 1.08 -5.37
N THR A 57 -1.94 1.74 -6.33
CA THR A 57 -2.27 1.15 -7.62
C THR A 57 -1.14 1.38 -8.61
N LEU A 58 -0.59 0.28 -9.13
CA LEU A 58 0.44 0.28 -10.17
C LEU A 58 -0.15 -0.20 -11.50
N LYS A 59 0.23 0.47 -12.58
CA LYS A 59 -0.19 0.15 -13.94
C LYS A 59 1.00 0.24 -14.87
N LYS A 60 1.12 -0.73 -15.78
CA LYS A 60 2.11 -0.69 -16.86
C LYS A 60 1.73 0.46 -17.81
N GLU A 61 2.66 1.38 -18.05
CA GLU A 61 2.54 2.36 -19.13
C GLU A 61 2.52 1.59 -20.45
N THR A 62 1.53 1.92 -21.28
CA THR A 62 1.33 1.30 -22.60
C THR A 62 1.83 2.26 -23.65
#